data_AF-A0A7W2IX09-F1
#
_entry.id   AF-A0A7W2IX09-F1
#
_cell.length_a   1.000
_cell.length_b   1.000
_cell.length_c   1.000
_cell.angle_alpha   90.00
_cell.angle_beta   90.00
_cell.angle_gamma   90.00
#
_symmetry.space_group_name_H-M   'P 1'
#
loop_
_entity.id
_entity.type
_entity.pdbx_description
1 polymer ?
#
loop_
_entity_poly.entity_id
_entity_poly.type
_entity_poly.pdbx_seq_one_letter_code
_entity_poly.pdbx_strand_id
1 'polypeptide(L)'
;MEDNSHKLEKTGEVLYSKFCVQCHGSKTTSHNFLAENIQNEKYELSFLMDYINHQDSLLQHKNKQAIKVKEEWKNNEYIHNFKLTNQEIKALVYYLKK
;
A
#
# COMPACT_ATOMS: atom_id res chain seq x y z
N MET A 1 -20.50 11.28 11.36
CA MET A 1 -19.54 11.05 10.26
C MET A 1 -18.09 11.03 10.76
N GLU A 2 -17.71 11.82 11.77
CA GLU A 2 -16.33 11.86 12.32
C GLU A 2 -15.84 10.54 12.96
N ASP A 3 -16.71 9.77 13.61
CA ASP A 3 -16.35 8.53 14.32
C ASP A 3 -15.77 7.44 13.39
N ASN A 4 -16.36 7.28 12.20
CA ASN A 4 -15.86 6.30 11.21
C ASN A 4 -14.51 6.72 10.61
N SER A 5 -14.30 8.02 10.39
CA SER A 5 -13.05 8.56 9.85
C SER A 5 -11.88 8.37 10.81
N HIS A 6 -12.09 8.62 12.10
CA HIS A 6 -11.07 8.41 13.13
C HIS A 6 -10.74 6.93 13.31
N LYS A 7 -11.76 6.06 13.26
CA LYS A 7 -11.56 4.61 13.33
C LYS A 7 -10.73 4.07 12.15
N LEU A 8 -11.03 4.50 10.93
CA LEU A 8 -10.25 4.12 9.74
C LEU A 8 -8.79 4.58 9.85
N GLU A 9 -8.56 5.80 10.31
CA GLU A 9 -7.21 6.35 10.50
C GLU A 9 -6.39 5.51 11.47
N LYS A 10 -6.94 5.24 12.66
CA LYS A 10 -6.25 4.46 13.70
C LYS A 10 -6.02 3.01 13.26
N THR A 11 -6.98 2.39 12.59
CA THR A 11 -6.79 1.06 12.01
C THR A 11 -5.68 1.06 10.96
N GLY A 12 -5.67 2.04 10.06
CA GLY A 12 -4.63 2.18 9.05
C GLY A 12 -3.24 2.41 9.66
N GLU A 13 -3.12 3.23 10.69
CA GLU A 13 -1.88 3.47 11.42
C GLU A 13 -1.31 2.17 12.02
N VAL A 14 -2.15 1.41 12.73
CA VAL A 14 -1.76 0.13 13.35
C VAL A 14 -1.29 -0.87 12.29
N LEU A 15 -2.03 -0.99 11.18
CA LEU A 15 -1.67 -1.88 10.08
C LEU A 15 -0.36 -1.44 9.42
N TYR A 16 -0.16 -0.14 9.20
CA TYR A 16 1.05 0.39 8.58
C TYR A 16 2.28 0.08 9.43
N SER A 17 2.17 0.32 10.74
CA SER A 17 3.22 -0.02 11.71
C SER A 17 3.57 -1.50 11.69
N LYS A 18 2.56 -2.37 11.60
CA LYS A 18 2.74 -3.83 11.64
C LYS A 18 3.32 -4.42 10.35
N PHE A 19 2.91 -3.92 9.19
CA PHE A 19 3.18 -4.59 7.91
C PHE A 19 4.09 -3.80 6.96
N CYS A 20 4.12 -2.47 7.06
CA CYS A 20 4.70 -1.62 6.02
C CYS A 20 5.97 -0.89 6.48
N VAL A 21 6.05 -0.47 7.75
CA VAL A 21 7.15 0.36 8.28
C VAL A 21 8.53 -0.24 8.07
N GLN A 22 8.66 -1.56 8.19
CA GLN A 22 9.96 -2.23 8.07
C GLN A 22 10.63 -1.99 6.70
N CYS A 23 9.83 -1.87 5.63
CA CYS A 23 10.35 -1.67 4.27
C CYS A 23 10.17 -0.22 3.76
N HIS A 24 9.11 0.47 4.19
CA HIS A 24 8.75 1.80 3.70
C HIS A 24 9.16 2.96 4.63
N GLY A 25 9.66 2.65 5.83
CA GLY A 25 9.95 3.66 6.85
C GLY A 25 8.68 4.28 7.46
N SER A 26 8.84 5.38 8.19
CA SER A 26 7.69 6.08 8.76
C SER A 26 6.89 6.78 7.67
N LYS A 27 5.59 7.01 7.91
CA LYS A 27 4.73 7.79 7.02
C LYS A 27 5.29 9.19 6.73
N THR A 28 5.98 9.79 7.71
CA THR A 28 6.58 11.14 7.62
C THR A 28 8.00 11.17 7.05
N THR A 29 8.55 10.03 6.62
CA THR A 29 9.86 10.00 5.98
C THR A 29 9.80 10.77 4.67
N SER A 30 10.76 11.67 4.41
CA SER A 30 10.76 12.63 3.29
C SER A 30 10.74 12.01 1.88
N HIS A 31 10.81 10.69 1.78
CA HIS A 31 10.78 9.93 0.52
C HIS A 31 9.97 8.63 0.66
N ASN A 32 8.85 8.69 1.39
CA ASN A 32 7.94 7.56 1.46
C ASN A 32 7.19 7.42 0.14
N PHE A 33 7.81 6.74 -0.83
CA PHE A 33 7.27 6.54 -2.16
C PHE A 33 5.89 5.84 -2.13
N LEU A 34 5.60 5.00 -1.14
CA LEU A 34 4.27 4.41 -0.98
C LEU A 34 3.23 5.49 -0.63
N ALA A 35 3.52 6.32 0.37
CA ALA A 35 2.63 7.42 0.77
C ALA A 35 2.45 8.42 -0.38
N GLU A 36 3.53 8.82 -1.05
CA GLU A 36 3.49 9.76 -2.17
C GLU A 36 2.62 9.25 -3.33
N ASN A 37 2.72 7.97 -3.71
CA ASN A 37 1.88 7.42 -4.77
C ASN A 37 0.40 7.36 -4.39
N ILE A 38 0.10 7.12 -3.11
CA ILE A 38 -1.27 7.10 -2.60
C ILE A 38 -1.85 8.52 -2.55
N GLN A 39 -1.07 9.50 -2.09
CA GLN A 39 -1.46 10.91 -2.03
C GLN A 39 -1.64 11.52 -3.43
N ASN A 40 -0.81 11.13 -4.39
CA ASN A 40 -0.92 11.55 -5.80
C ASN A 40 -1.93 10.73 -6.61
N GLU A 41 -2.67 9.82 -5.99
CA GLU A 41 -3.68 8.97 -6.65
C GLU A 41 -3.16 8.21 -7.88
N LYS A 42 -1.87 7.82 -7.87
CA LYS A 42 -1.22 7.17 -9.03
C LYS A 42 -1.86 5.83 -9.40
N TYR A 43 -2.48 5.17 -8.42
CA TYR A 43 -3.07 3.84 -8.58
C TYR A 43 -4.49 3.78 -8.01
N GLU A 44 -5.35 3.10 -8.75
CA GLU A 44 -6.70 2.76 -8.30
C GLU A 44 -6.68 1.87 -7.06
N LEU A 45 -7.67 2.04 -6.19
CA LEU A 45 -7.79 1.26 -4.96
C LEU A 45 -7.89 -0.26 -5.22
N SER A 46 -8.54 -0.67 -6.31
CA SER A 46 -8.62 -2.09 -6.70
C SER A 46 -7.23 -2.66 -6.99
N PHE A 47 -6.40 -1.93 -7.72
CA PHE A 47 -5.02 -2.35 -7.97
C PHE A 47 -4.22 -2.41 -6.66
N LEU A 48 -4.35 -1.42 -5.76
CA LEU A 48 -3.66 -1.43 -4.47
C LEU A 48 -4.07 -2.65 -3.61
N MET A 49 -5.35 -3.04 -3.65
CA MET A 49 -5.84 -4.24 -2.95
C MET A 49 -5.16 -5.50 -3.46
N ASP A 50 -5.13 -5.69 -4.79
CA ASP A 50 -4.49 -6.85 -5.39
C ASP A 50 -2.98 -6.82 -5.18
N TYR A 51 -2.34 -5.66 -5.33
CA TYR A 51 -0.89 -5.52 -5.24
C TYR A 51 -0.35 -5.77 -3.84
N ILE A 52 -1.02 -5.28 -2.80
CA ILE A 52 -0.59 -5.48 -1.41
C ILE A 52 -0.71 -6.96 -1.00
N ASN A 53 -1.73 -7.67 -1.45
CA ASN A 53 -1.93 -9.08 -1.07
C ASN A 53 -1.29 -10.09 -2.04
N HIS A 54 -1.06 -9.74 -3.31
CA HIS A 54 -0.80 -10.69 -4.39
C HIS A 54 0.23 -10.20 -5.41
N GLN A 55 1.25 -9.43 -5.00
CA GLN A 55 2.28 -8.93 -5.92
C GLN A 55 2.98 -10.07 -6.67
N ASP A 56 3.27 -11.18 -5.99
CA ASP A 56 3.85 -12.40 -6.59
C ASP A 56 3.01 -12.91 -7.78
N SER A 57 1.72 -13.11 -7.55
CA SER A 57 0.78 -13.59 -8.55
C SER A 57 0.66 -12.59 -9.71
N LEU A 58 0.55 -11.30 -9.42
CA LEU A 58 0.49 -10.25 -10.44
C LEU A 58 1.74 -10.25 -11.33
N LEU A 59 2.93 -10.43 -10.76
CA LEU A 59 4.17 -10.51 -11.53
C LEU A 59 4.24 -11.80 -12.35
N GLN A 60 3.84 -12.94 -11.78
CA GLN A 60 3.78 -14.23 -12.49
C GLN A 60 2.86 -14.15 -13.71
N HIS A 61 1.72 -13.46 -13.59
CA HIS A 61 0.75 -13.26 -14.67
C HIS A 61 1.06 -12.06 -15.57
N LYS A 62 2.25 -11.47 -15.43
CA LYS A 62 2.73 -10.32 -16.23
C LYS A 62 1.76 -9.13 -16.22
N ASN A 63 1.14 -8.84 -15.06
CA ASN A 63 0.33 -7.65 -14.90
C ASN A 63 1.18 -6.40 -15.18
N LYS A 64 0.72 -5.58 -16.14
CA LYS A 64 1.49 -4.43 -16.64
C LYS A 64 1.76 -3.39 -15.56
N GLN A 65 0.80 -3.13 -14.67
CA GLN A 65 0.97 -2.15 -13.59
C GLN A 65 1.97 -2.65 -12.54
N ALA A 66 1.88 -3.93 -12.15
CA ALA A 66 2.81 -4.53 -11.19
C ALA A 66 4.26 -4.57 -11.73
N ILE A 67 4.44 -4.90 -13.02
CA ILE A 67 5.75 -4.84 -13.68
C ILE A 67 6.30 -3.41 -13.66
N LYS A 68 5.48 -2.41 -14.03
CA LYS A 68 5.90 -1.01 -14.02
C LYS A 68 6.34 -0.55 -12.63
N VAL A 69 5.60 -0.92 -11.58
CA VAL A 69 6.00 -0.60 -10.20
C VAL A 69 7.34 -1.24 -9.87
N LYS A 70 7.55 -2.51 -10.24
CA LYS A 70 8.82 -3.21 -9.99
C LYS A 70 10.00 -2.54 -10.72
N GLU A 71 9.81 -2.09 -11.95
CA GLU A 71 10.82 -1.36 -12.73
C GLU A 71 11.16 0.01 -12.10
N GLU A 72 10.15 0.78 -11.67
CA GLU A 72 10.34 2.06 -10.97
C GLU A 72 11.16 1.89 -9.68
N TRP A 73 11.06 0.73 -9.03
CA TRP A 73 11.80 0.34 -7.84
C TRP A 73 13.09 -0.43 -8.12
N LYS A 74 13.68 -0.25 -9.31
CA LYS A 74 14.95 -0.86 -9.72
C LYS A 74 14.98 -2.38 -9.60
N ASN A 75 13.84 -3.03 -9.83
CA ASN A 75 13.69 -4.48 -9.78
C ASN A 75 14.15 -5.10 -8.45
N ASN A 76 13.84 -4.46 -7.33
CA ASN A 76 14.15 -5.03 -6.01
C ASN A 76 13.48 -6.41 -5.82
N GLU A 77 14.03 -7.18 -4.88
CA GLU A 77 13.56 -8.53 -4.55
C GLU A 77 12.37 -8.54 -3.57
N TYR A 78 11.92 -7.38 -3.09
CA TYR A 78 10.79 -7.30 -2.18
C TYR A 78 9.49 -7.64 -2.91
N ILE A 79 8.73 -8.56 -2.31
CA ILE A 79 7.46 -9.04 -2.83
C ILE A 79 6.43 -8.99 -1.70
N HIS A 80 5.32 -8.32 -1.95
CA HIS A 80 4.16 -8.31 -1.06
C HIS A 80 3.29 -9.55 -1.29
N ASN A 81 2.96 -10.25 -0.21
CA ASN A 81 1.95 -11.30 -0.18
C ASN A 81 1.29 -11.33 1.20
N PHE A 82 0.59 -10.23 1.54
CA PHE A 82 -0.13 -10.13 2.79
C PHE A 82 -1.51 -10.82 2.72
N LYS A 83 -2.15 -10.97 3.88
CA LYS A 83 -3.49 -11.56 4.02
C LYS A 83 -4.47 -10.57 4.63
N LEU A 84 -4.47 -9.34 4.11
CA LEU A 84 -5.34 -8.28 4.59
C LEU A 84 -6.71 -8.34 3.91
N THR A 85 -7.76 -8.03 4.66
CA THR A 85 -9.10 -7.86 4.11
C THR A 85 -9.22 -6.56 3.32
N ASN A 86 -10.24 -6.47 2.45
CA ASN A 86 -10.51 -5.24 1.70
C ASN A 86 -10.76 -4.02 2.62
N GLN A 87 -11.31 -4.22 3.81
CA GLN A 87 -11.52 -3.14 4.78
C GLN A 87 -10.20 -2.68 5.42
N GLU A 88 -9.29 -3.60 5.72
CA GLU A 88 -7.96 -3.28 6.24
C GLU A 88 -7.12 -2.51 5.23
N ILE A 89 -7.16 -2.90 3.95
CA ILE A 89 -6.45 -2.16 2.89
C ILE A 89 -7.08 -0.77 2.69
N LYS A 90 -8.41 -0.65 2.76
CA LYS A 90 -9.07 0.67 2.74
C LYS A 90 -8.61 1.57 3.89
N ALA A 91 -8.48 1.01 5.10
CA ALA A 91 -7.99 1.75 6.26
C ALA A 91 -6.52 2.18 6.06
N LEU A 92 -5.66 1.29 5.54
CA LEU A 92 -4.27 1.62 5.19
C LEU A 92 -4.18 2.77 4.19
N VAL A 93 -4.92 2.68 3.07
CA VAL A 93 -4.93 3.73 2.04
C VAL A 93 -5.48 5.04 2.62
N TYR A 94 -6.53 4.98 3.43
CA TYR A 94 -7.08 6.16 4.09
C TYR A 94 -6.05 6.83 5.02
N TYR A 95 -5.34 6.05 5.84
CA TYR A 95 -4.29 6.55 6.71
C TYR A 95 -3.14 7.20 5.92
N LEU A 96 -2.74 6.62 4.79
CA LEU A 96 -1.64 7.13 3.96
C LEU A 96 -2.02 8.36 3.11
N LYS A 97 -3.31 8.55 2.81
CA LYS A 97 -3.81 9.74 2.10
C LYS A 97 -3.76 11.02 2.94
N LYS A 98 -3.90 10.90 4.26
CA LYS A 98 -3.79 12.03 5.18
C LYS A 98 -2.35 12.45 5.43
#